data_AF-A0A1X1H5Q3-F1
#
_entry.id   AF-A0A1X1H5Q3-F1
#
_cell.length_a   1.000
_cell.length_b   1.000
_cell.length_c   1.000
_cell.angle_alpha   90.00
_cell.angle_beta   90.00
_cell.angle_gamma   90.00
#
_symmetry.space_group_name_H-M   'P 1'
#
loop_
_entity.id
_entity.type
_entity.pdbx_description
1 polymer ?
#
loop_
_entity_poly.entity_id
_entity_poly.type
_entity_poly.pdbx_seq_one_letter_code
_entity_poly.pdbx_strand_id
1 'polypeptide(L)'
;MILNREKHGLGYQEQKIHGILFDVSWLWEEYVYTLLPKDFIYPRNKDKTDGISVFSNRERKVYPDFYDRERKIVLDAKYKKLEFTEKGINREDLFQLISYSYILKAEKAGLIFPSMEQSVNSEIGKLAGYGAQLKKWSIQIPQNASSYNEFCKMMENSEENFKAIIDEEVGRK
;
A
#
# COMPACT_ATOMS: atom_id res chain seq x y z
N MET A 1 -12.92 3.92 -10.69
CA MET A 1 -12.96 4.82 -11.86
C MET A 1 -14.31 5.51 -11.93
N ILE A 2 -14.39 6.84 -11.77
CA ILE A 2 -15.55 7.64 -12.21
C ILE A 2 -15.02 8.94 -12.84
N LEU A 3 -15.05 8.97 -14.17
CA LEU A 3 -14.87 10.15 -15.00
C LEU A 3 -16.22 10.88 -15.09
N ASN A 4 -16.54 11.75 -14.13
CA ASN A 4 -17.60 12.72 -14.35
C ASN A 4 -17.01 13.89 -15.14
N ARG A 5 -17.51 14.08 -16.37
CA ARG A 5 -17.31 15.28 -17.20
C ARG A 5 -18.02 16.49 -16.57
N GLU A 6 -17.78 16.79 -15.30
CA GLU A 6 -18.35 17.96 -14.66
C GLU A 6 -17.47 19.18 -14.95
N LYS A 7 -18.02 20.07 -15.77
CA LYS A 7 -17.42 21.37 -16.10
C LYS A 7 -17.25 22.19 -14.82
N HIS A 8 -16.05 22.20 -14.26
CA HIS A 8 -15.70 23.14 -13.19
C HIS A 8 -14.99 24.33 -13.82
N GLY A 9 -15.73 25.42 -14.01
CA GLY A 9 -15.18 26.71 -14.41
C GLY A 9 -15.41 27.72 -13.29
N LEU A 10 -14.33 28.21 -12.68
CA LEU A 10 -14.34 29.43 -11.87
C LEU A 10 -13.94 30.58 -12.80
N GLY A 11 -14.94 31.32 -13.30
CA GLY A 11 -14.74 32.58 -14.04
C GLY A 11 -15.23 32.59 -15.49
N TYR A 12 -15.55 33.79 -15.96
CA TYR A 12 -15.85 34.14 -17.35
C TYR A 12 -14.58 34.04 -18.22
N GLN A 13 -14.06 32.83 -18.42
CA GLN A 13 -13.07 32.55 -19.45
C GLN A 13 -13.54 31.39 -20.32
N GLU A 14 -13.51 31.58 -21.63
CA GLU A 14 -13.90 30.61 -22.66
C GLU A 14 -12.92 29.43 -22.79
N GLN A 15 -11.91 29.31 -21.93
CA GLN A 15 -10.98 28.19 -21.91
C GLN A 15 -11.54 27.04 -21.08
N LYS A 16 -12.10 26.04 -21.76
CA LYS A 16 -12.51 24.77 -21.14
C LYS A 16 -11.26 24.02 -20.71
N ILE A 17 -11.04 23.91 -19.40
CA ILE A 17 -10.00 23.05 -18.83
C ILE A 17 -10.41 21.60 -19.09
N HIS A 18 -9.59 20.88 -19.86
CA HIS A 18 -9.69 19.44 -20.04
C HIS A 18 -8.67 18.76 -19.12
N GLY A 19 -9.13 18.04 -18.11
CA GLY A 19 -8.28 17.34 -17.15
C GLY A 19 -8.88 16.02 -16.70
N ILE A 20 -8.03 15.11 -16.26
CA ILE A 20 -8.42 13.84 -15.63
C ILE A 20 -8.10 13.98 -14.14
N LEU A 21 -9.11 13.81 -13.29
CA LEU A 21 -8.93 13.69 -11.84
C LEU A 21 -9.05 12.22 -11.47
N PHE A 22 -8.04 11.68 -10.78
CA PHE A 22 -8.08 10.32 -10.27
C PHE A 22 -7.43 10.24 -8.88
N ASP A 23 -7.83 9.23 -8.14
CA ASP A 23 -7.29 8.95 -6.81
C ASP A 23 -5.94 8.21 -6.95
N VAL A 24 -4.87 8.92 -6.66
CA VAL A 24 -3.49 8.39 -6.76
C VAL A 24 -3.22 7.34 -5.68
N SER A 25 -3.86 7.44 -4.50
CA SER A 25 -3.69 6.44 -3.44
C SER A 25 -4.29 5.11 -3.87
N TRP A 26 -5.48 5.15 -4.48
CA TRP A 26 -6.10 3.95 -5.06
C TRP A 26 -5.26 3.37 -6.20
N LEU A 27 -4.71 4.21 -7.10
CA LEU A 27 -3.85 3.72 -8.18
C LEU A 27 -2.58 3.04 -7.63
N TRP A 28 -2.04 3.56 -6.54
CA TRP A 28 -0.91 2.97 -5.84
C TRP A 28 -1.24 1.58 -5.27
N GLU A 29 -2.40 1.41 -4.64
CA GLU A 29 -2.87 0.10 -4.18
C GLU A 29 -2.98 -0.91 -5.35
N GLU A 30 -3.60 -0.52 -6.46
CA GLU A 30 -3.71 -1.39 -7.64
C GLU A 30 -2.35 -1.82 -8.16
N TYR A 31 -1.41 -0.88 -8.25
CA TYR A 31 -0.05 -1.15 -8.71
C TYR A 31 0.66 -2.12 -7.77
N VAL A 32 0.64 -1.86 -6.46
CA VAL A 32 1.26 -2.75 -5.45
C VAL A 32 0.69 -4.15 -5.53
N TYR A 33 -0.63 -4.30 -5.69
CA TYR A 33 -1.26 -5.61 -5.79
C TYR A 33 -0.73 -6.46 -6.94
N THR A 34 -0.34 -5.84 -8.08
CA THR A 34 0.25 -6.57 -9.21
C THR A 34 1.60 -7.21 -8.88
N LEU A 35 2.28 -6.73 -7.84
CA LEU A 35 3.61 -7.18 -7.42
C LEU A 35 3.54 -8.19 -6.27
N LEU A 36 2.42 -8.29 -5.57
CA LEU A 36 2.29 -9.21 -4.44
C LEU A 36 2.06 -10.66 -4.90
N PRO A 37 2.48 -11.65 -4.10
CA PRO A 37 2.09 -13.04 -4.28
C PRO A 37 0.57 -13.21 -4.44
N LYS A 38 0.14 -14.09 -5.35
CA LYS A 38 -1.29 -14.33 -5.66
C LYS A 38 -2.17 -14.76 -4.48
N ASP A 39 -1.56 -15.16 -3.37
CA ASP A 39 -2.28 -15.60 -2.17
C ASP A 39 -2.70 -14.42 -1.28
N PHE A 40 -2.17 -13.21 -1.53
CA PHE A 40 -2.67 -12.01 -0.88
C PHE A 40 -4.10 -11.72 -1.35
N ILE A 41 -4.97 -11.50 -0.38
CA ILE A 41 -6.33 -11.01 -0.58
C ILE A 41 -6.27 -9.49 -0.66
N TYR A 42 -6.91 -8.91 -1.68
CA TYR A 42 -7.13 -7.46 -1.83
C TYR A 42 -8.63 -7.13 -1.62
N PRO A 43 -9.05 -6.80 -0.39
CA PRO A 43 -10.44 -6.49 -0.07
C PRO A 43 -10.92 -5.24 -0.79
N ARG A 44 -12.10 -5.32 -1.41
CA ARG A 44 -12.72 -4.17 -2.07
C ARG A 44 -13.77 -3.57 -1.17
N ASN A 45 -13.45 -2.47 -0.48
CA ASN A 45 -14.42 -1.76 0.36
C ASN A 45 -15.64 -1.27 -0.44
N LYS A 46 -15.41 -0.78 -1.67
CA LYS A 46 -16.50 -0.31 -2.56
C LYS A 46 -17.47 -1.42 -2.93
N ASP A 47 -16.95 -2.62 -3.19
CA ASP A 47 -17.74 -3.79 -3.57
C ASP A 47 -18.14 -4.66 -2.35
N LYS A 48 -17.70 -4.25 -1.15
CA LYS A 48 -17.88 -4.92 0.14
C LYS A 48 -17.42 -6.39 0.17
N THR A 49 -16.42 -6.73 -0.65
CA THR A 49 -15.84 -8.08 -0.72
C THR A 49 -14.63 -8.22 0.20
N ASP A 50 -14.46 -9.42 0.75
CA ASP A 50 -13.31 -9.87 1.55
C ASP A 50 -12.92 -9.03 2.78
N GLY A 51 -13.78 -8.09 3.16
CA GLY A 51 -13.66 -7.33 4.40
C GLY A 51 -13.73 -8.24 5.63
N ILE A 52 -12.94 -7.89 6.63
CA ILE A 52 -12.75 -8.69 7.84
C ILE A 52 -13.75 -8.25 8.89
N SER A 53 -14.51 -9.19 9.45
CA SER A 53 -15.43 -8.86 10.55
C SER A 53 -14.66 -8.50 11.81
N VAL A 54 -15.02 -7.37 12.41
CA VAL A 54 -14.47 -6.90 13.69
C VAL A 54 -15.12 -7.61 14.87
N PHE A 55 -16.39 -7.99 14.73
CA PHE A 55 -17.18 -8.62 15.79
C PHE A 55 -17.65 -10.01 15.37
N SER A 56 -17.77 -10.91 16.34
CA SER A 56 -18.33 -12.24 16.13
C SER A 56 -19.86 -12.24 15.97
N ASN A 57 -20.54 -11.20 16.46
CA ASN A 57 -22.00 -11.15 16.61
C ASN A 57 -22.69 -10.00 15.86
N ARG A 58 -21.96 -9.19 15.09
CA ARG A 58 -22.55 -8.11 14.27
C ARG A 58 -21.70 -7.80 13.05
N GLU A 59 -22.36 -7.31 12.01
CA GLU A 59 -21.70 -6.95 10.75
C GLU A 59 -21.05 -5.56 10.86
N ARG A 60 -19.84 -5.51 11.40
CA ARG A 60 -18.92 -4.39 11.15
C ARG A 60 -17.66 -4.96 10.52
N LYS A 61 -17.37 -4.55 9.28
CA LYS A 61 -16.18 -4.97 8.56
C LYS A 61 -15.13 -3.86 8.52
N VAL A 62 -13.88 -4.27 8.47
CA VAL A 62 -12.74 -3.42 8.12
C VAL A 62 -12.04 -3.98 6.89
N TYR A 63 -11.36 -3.12 6.16
CA TYR A 63 -10.74 -3.44 4.87
C TYR A 63 -9.29 -2.97 4.92
N PRO A 64 -8.34 -3.82 5.36
CA PRO A 64 -6.93 -3.59 5.04
C PRO A 64 -6.73 -3.66 3.53
N ASP A 65 -5.67 -3.05 3.02
CA ASP A 65 -5.39 -3.08 1.58
C ASP A 65 -4.99 -4.49 1.15
N PHE A 66 -4.10 -5.17 1.88
CA PHE A 66 -3.75 -6.55 1.56
C PHE A 66 -3.58 -7.41 2.81
N TYR A 67 -3.99 -8.67 2.75
CA TYR A 67 -3.66 -9.63 3.80
C TYR A 67 -3.53 -11.06 3.28
N ASP A 68 -2.76 -11.86 4.00
CA ASP A 68 -2.66 -13.29 3.80
C ASP A 68 -2.82 -13.98 5.17
N ARG A 69 -3.86 -14.81 5.30
CA ARG A 69 -4.19 -15.48 6.57
C ARG A 69 -3.23 -16.62 6.89
N GLU A 70 -2.75 -17.32 5.88
CA GLU A 70 -1.88 -18.49 6.04
C GLU A 70 -0.49 -18.03 6.48
N ARG A 71 0.06 -16.99 5.82
CA ARG A 71 1.34 -16.37 6.23
C ARG A 71 1.21 -15.36 7.36
N LYS A 72 -0.01 -15.11 7.84
CA LYS A 72 -0.31 -14.19 8.95
C LYS A 72 0.34 -12.82 8.73
N ILE A 73 0.16 -12.24 7.56
CA ILE A 73 0.70 -10.94 7.20
C ILE A 73 -0.42 -9.99 6.75
N VAL A 74 -0.31 -8.73 7.15
CA VAL A 74 -1.19 -7.65 6.67
C VAL A 74 -0.39 -6.45 6.21
N LEU A 75 -0.75 -5.92 5.06
CA LEU A 75 -0.05 -4.82 4.40
C LEU A 75 -1.02 -3.69 4.10
N ASP A 76 -0.51 -2.48 4.19
CA ASP A 76 -1.26 -1.26 3.93
C ASP A 76 -0.40 -0.36 3.02
N ALA A 77 -0.97 0.06 1.90
CA ALA A 77 -0.29 0.84 0.87
C ALA A 77 -0.53 2.33 1.10
N LYS A 78 0.56 3.08 1.29
CA LYS A 78 0.49 4.53 1.51
C LYS A 78 1.26 5.27 0.42
N TYR A 79 0.54 6.08 -0.36
CA TYR A 79 1.16 7.01 -1.30
C TYR A 79 1.68 8.26 -0.56
N LYS A 80 2.78 8.09 0.21
CA LYS A 80 3.41 9.12 1.04
C LYS A 80 4.94 8.95 1.03
N LYS A 81 5.69 10.04 1.21
CA LYS A 81 7.15 10.01 1.38
C LYS A 81 7.51 9.60 2.80
N LEU A 82 7.91 8.34 3.00
CA LEU A 82 8.26 7.75 4.32
C LEU A 82 9.72 7.28 4.39
N GLU A 83 10.53 7.63 3.38
CA GLU A 83 11.90 7.15 3.26
C GLU A 83 12.85 7.71 4.31
N PHE A 84 12.55 8.89 4.87
CA PHE A 84 13.38 9.57 5.86
C PHE A 84 12.91 9.37 7.31
N THR A 85 11.77 8.70 7.52
CA THR A 85 11.21 8.49 8.86
C THR A 85 11.62 7.14 9.41
N GLU A 86 12.88 6.96 9.83
CA GLU A 86 13.46 5.65 10.22
C GLU A 86 12.50 4.74 11.01
N LYS A 87 11.93 5.24 12.12
CA LYS A 87 10.90 4.56 12.92
C LYS A 87 9.53 5.23 12.88
N GLY A 88 9.42 6.32 12.12
CA GLY A 88 8.25 7.18 12.14
C GLY A 88 7.19 6.68 11.17
N ILE A 89 6.03 6.35 11.71
CA ILE A 89 4.77 6.30 10.98
C ILE A 89 3.81 7.25 11.68
N ASN A 90 2.85 7.83 10.94
CA ASN A 90 1.85 8.65 11.62
C ASN A 90 0.98 7.78 12.54
N ARG A 91 0.30 8.44 13.47
CA ARG A 91 -0.46 7.78 14.53
C ARG A 91 -1.63 6.97 13.98
N GLU A 92 -2.29 7.47 12.94
CA GLU A 92 -3.44 6.83 12.31
C GLU A 92 -3.03 5.51 11.62
N ASP A 93 -1.96 5.54 10.81
CA ASP A 93 -1.42 4.39 10.10
C ASP A 93 -0.92 3.33 11.11
N LEU A 94 -0.31 3.76 12.22
CA LEU A 94 0.08 2.86 13.32
C LEU A 94 -1.12 2.13 13.92
N PHE A 95 -2.19 2.87 14.24
CA PHE A 95 -3.40 2.27 14.81
C PHE A 95 -4.14 1.38 13.82
N GLN A 96 -4.11 1.69 12.52
CA GLN A 96 -4.62 0.79 11.48
C GLN A 96 -3.86 -0.54 11.49
N LEU A 97 -2.53 -0.51 11.41
CA LEU A 97 -1.70 -1.72 11.44
C LEU A 97 -1.91 -2.53 12.73
N ILE A 98 -1.95 -1.88 13.90
CA ILE A 98 -2.24 -2.56 15.18
C ILE A 98 -3.60 -3.25 15.14
N SER A 99 -4.63 -2.53 14.69
CA SER A 99 -6.00 -3.06 14.66
C SER A 99 -6.12 -4.25 13.73
N TYR A 100 -5.58 -4.15 12.52
CA TYR A 100 -5.61 -5.23 11.55
C TYR A 100 -4.79 -6.43 12.00
N SER A 101 -3.60 -6.20 12.54
CA SER A 101 -2.75 -7.26 13.08
C SER A 101 -3.46 -8.04 14.17
N TYR A 102 -4.14 -7.35 15.09
CA TYR A 102 -4.89 -7.99 16.16
C TYR A 102 -6.04 -8.84 15.62
N ILE A 103 -6.89 -8.28 14.76
CA ILE A 103 -8.09 -8.95 14.25
C ILE A 103 -7.70 -10.18 13.41
N LEU A 104 -6.67 -10.06 12.58
CA LEU A 104 -6.17 -11.15 11.73
C LEU A 104 -5.26 -12.13 12.46
N LYS A 105 -4.84 -11.83 13.71
CA LYS A 105 -3.77 -12.54 14.41
C LYS A 105 -2.49 -12.61 13.56
N ALA A 106 -2.17 -11.51 12.88
CA ALA A 106 -1.00 -11.41 12.03
C ALA A 106 0.29 -11.44 12.88
N GLU A 107 1.31 -12.12 12.37
CA GLU A 107 2.66 -12.13 12.94
C GLU A 107 3.52 -11.00 12.35
N LYS A 108 3.18 -10.55 11.15
CA LYS A 108 3.86 -9.45 10.45
C LYS A 108 2.84 -8.44 9.95
N ALA A 109 3.19 -7.17 10.01
CA ALA A 109 2.42 -6.13 9.36
C ALA A 109 3.31 -5.01 8.86
N GLY A 110 2.89 -4.28 7.84
CA GLY A 110 3.69 -3.14 7.42
C GLY A 110 3.10 -2.28 6.33
N LEU A 111 3.83 -1.19 6.08
CA LEU A 111 3.49 -0.20 5.07
C LEU A 111 4.27 -0.45 3.78
N ILE A 112 3.60 -0.28 2.65
CA ILE A 112 4.23 -0.22 1.32
C ILE A 112 4.05 1.17 0.73
N PHE A 113 5.15 1.83 0.38
CA PHE A 113 5.11 3.22 -0.06
C PHE A 113 6.12 3.48 -1.20
N PRO A 114 5.88 4.48 -2.07
CA PRO A 114 6.88 4.85 -3.07
C PRO A 114 8.03 5.61 -2.41
N SER A 115 9.26 5.40 -2.85
CA SER A 115 10.39 6.27 -2.49
C SER A 115 11.06 6.83 -3.73
N MET A 116 11.53 8.07 -3.67
CA MET A 116 12.24 8.72 -4.76
C MET A 116 13.75 8.56 -4.65
N GLU A 117 14.25 8.45 -3.42
CA GLU A 117 15.68 8.62 -3.13
C GLU A 117 16.36 7.30 -2.78
N GLN A 118 15.69 6.44 -2.00
CA GLN A 118 16.30 5.21 -1.50
C GLN A 118 15.31 4.05 -1.31
N SER A 119 15.82 2.84 -1.50
CA SER A 119 15.10 1.64 -1.10
C SER A 119 15.11 1.51 0.43
N VAL A 120 13.95 1.21 1.00
CA VAL A 120 13.74 1.09 2.45
C VAL A 120 13.17 -0.28 2.74
N ASN A 121 13.86 -1.03 3.59
CA ASN A 121 13.36 -2.23 4.24
C ASN A 121 13.78 -2.12 5.69
N SER A 122 12.87 -1.65 6.55
CA SER A 122 13.22 -1.41 7.95
C SER A 122 12.11 -1.81 8.91
N GLU A 123 12.52 -2.10 10.13
CA GLU A 123 11.61 -2.38 11.22
C GLU A 123 11.13 -1.08 11.86
N ILE A 124 9.83 -1.01 12.10
CA ILE A 124 9.21 0.02 12.95
C ILE A 124 9.31 -0.44 14.41
N GLY A 125 9.01 -1.72 14.67
CA GLY A 125 9.15 -2.35 15.97
C GLY A 125 8.19 -3.51 16.18
N LYS A 126 8.39 -4.26 17.27
CA LYS A 126 7.52 -5.36 17.68
C LYS A 126 6.43 -4.87 18.63
N LEU A 127 5.18 -5.22 18.36
CA LEU A 127 4.06 -4.88 19.25
C LEU A 127 4.19 -5.61 20.59
N ALA A 128 4.08 -4.86 21.70
CA ALA A 128 4.18 -5.41 23.05
C ALA A 128 3.01 -6.36 23.42
N GLY A 129 1.88 -6.27 22.71
CA GLY A 129 0.73 -7.15 22.90
C GLY A 129 0.91 -8.50 22.19
N TYR A 130 0.16 -8.70 21.09
CA TYR A 130 0.16 -9.97 20.34
C TYR A 130 1.45 -10.24 19.55
N GLY A 131 2.48 -9.40 19.68
CA GLY A 131 3.82 -9.70 19.20
C GLY A 131 4.06 -9.49 17.71
N ALA A 132 3.11 -8.93 16.96
CA ALA A 132 3.29 -8.69 15.53
C ALA A 132 4.49 -7.76 15.27
N GLN A 133 5.33 -8.11 14.31
CA GLN A 133 6.46 -7.30 13.86
C GLN A 133 5.97 -6.28 12.83
N LEU A 134 6.14 -4.98 13.14
CA LEU A 134 5.82 -3.90 12.21
C LEU A 134 7.04 -3.52 11.37
N LYS A 135 6.85 -3.44 10.05
CA LYS A 135 7.87 -3.08 9.07
C LYS A 135 7.38 -2.01 8.09
N LYS A 136 8.34 -1.43 7.36
CA LYS A 136 8.05 -0.58 6.21
C LYS A 136 8.94 -0.98 5.04
N TRP A 137 8.33 -1.02 3.86
CA TRP A 137 8.98 -1.36 2.61
C TRP A 137 8.72 -0.26 1.59
N SER A 138 9.75 0.19 0.90
CA SER A 138 9.58 1.09 -0.25
C SER A 138 9.73 0.35 -1.58
N ILE A 139 9.08 0.90 -2.59
CA ILE A 139 9.39 0.62 -4.00
C ILE A 139 10.02 1.90 -4.55
N GLN A 140 11.25 1.80 -5.04
CA GLN A 140 11.97 2.96 -5.53
C GLN A 140 11.46 3.37 -6.92
N ILE A 141 11.03 4.63 -7.04
CA ILE A 141 10.57 5.26 -8.27
C ILE A 141 11.72 6.09 -8.86
N PRO A 142 12.31 5.69 -10.00
CA PRO A 142 13.43 6.39 -10.62
C PRO A 142 13.12 7.85 -10.94
N GLN A 143 14.03 8.76 -10.57
CA GLN A 143 13.89 10.20 -10.88
C GLN A 143 14.79 10.65 -12.03
N ASN A 144 15.89 9.92 -12.29
CA ASN A 144 16.95 10.32 -13.21
C ASN A 144 17.08 9.35 -14.40
N ALA A 145 15.99 9.14 -15.14
CA ALA A 145 16.02 8.35 -16.37
C ALA A 145 16.16 9.26 -17.59
N SER A 146 17.04 8.91 -18.52
CA SER A 146 17.30 9.67 -19.75
C SER A 146 16.24 9.40 -20.83
N SER A 147 15.45 8.34 -20.67
CA SER A 147 14.37 7.97 -21.59
C SER A 147 13.28 7.16 -20.89
N TYR A 148 12.11 7.07 -21.50
CA TYR A 148 11.02 6.22 -21.01
C TYR A 148 11.41 4.75 -20.93
N ASN A 149 12.14 4.24 -21.92
CA ASN A 149 12.62 2.85 -21.93
C ASN A 149 13.60 2.58 -20.78
N GLU A 150 14.48 3.54 -20.49
CA GLU A 150 15.38 3.45 -19.34
C GLU A 150 14.60 3.48 -18.01
N PHE A 151 13.61 4.37 -17.90
CA PHE A 151 12.73 4.42 -16.73
C PHE A 151 12.03 3.07 -16.49
N CYS A 152 11.47 2.45 -17.54
CA CYS A 152 10.83 1.14 -17.44
C CYS A 152 11.78 0.06 -16.92
N LYS A 153 13.01 -0.01 -17.46
CA LYS A 153 14.02 -0.98 -16.98
C LYS A 153 14.43 -0.74 -15.53
N MET A 154 14.56 0.52 -15.13
CA MET A 154 14.87 0.85 -13.73
C MET A 154 13.71 0.49 -12.80
N MET A 155 12.45 0.69 -13.24
CA MET A 155 11.26 0.26 -12.51
C MET A 155 11.20 -1.28 -12.38
N GLU A 156 11.48 -2.02 -13.44
CA GLU A 156 11.52 -3.49 -13.42
C GLU A 156 12.50 -3.99 -12.33
N ASN A 157 13.70 -3.41 -12.24
CA ASN A 157 14.66 -3.74 -11.19
C ASN A 157 14.12 -3.42 -9.78
N SER A 158 13.46 -2.27 -9.60
CA SER A 158 12.84 -1.92 -8.32
C SER A 158 11.73 -2.89 -7.93
N GLU A 159 10.91 -3.31 -8.90
CA GLU A 159 9.83 -4.28 -8.70
C GLU A 159 10.38 -5.66 -8.33
N GLU A 160 11.43 -6.13 -9.00
CA GLU A 160 12.09 -7.41 -8.70
C GLU A 160 12.69 -7.42 -7.29
N ASN A 161 13.38 -6.34 -6.90
CA ASN A 161 13.91 -6.18 -5.55
C ASN A 161 12.80 -6.21 -4.50
N PHE A 162 11.70 -5.50 -4.75
CA PHE A 162 10.54 -5.51 -3.85
C PHE A 162 9.91 -6.90 -3.74
N LYS A 163 9.69 -7.60 -4.86
CA LYS A 163 9.16 -8.96 -4.89
C LYS A 163 10.01 -9.92 -4.09
N ALA A 164 11.34 -9.88 -4.27
CA ALA A 164 12.28 -10.72 -3.53
C ALA A 164 12.18 -10.50 -2.01
N ILE A 165 12.07 -9.24 -1.56
CA ILE A 165 11.89 -8.92 -0.15
C ILE A 165 10.57 -9.48 0.38
N ILE A 166 9.46 -9.30 -0.34
CA ILE A 166 8.15 -9.79 0.09
C ILE A 166 8.12 -11.32 0.12
N ASP A 167 8.70 -12.00 -0.88
CA ASP A 167 8.79 -13.46 -0.93
C ASP A 167 9.57 -14.03 0.27
N GLU A 168 10.67 -13.37 0.67
CA GLU A 168 11.39 -13.72 1.90
C GLU A 168 10.51 -13.55 3.14
N GLU A 169 9.76 -12.44 3.24
CA GLU A 169 8.86 -12.19 4.36
C GLU A 169 7.72 -13.21 4.46
N VAL A 170 7.27 -13.75 3.33
CA VAL A 170 6.22 -14.77 3.29
C VAL A 170 6.75 -16.21 3.22
N GLY A 171 8.06 -16.41 3.39
CA GLY A 171 8.69 -17.74 3.47
C GLY A 171 8.68 -18.52 2.16
N ARG A 172 8.61 -17.84 1.01
CA ARG A 172 8.79 -18.44 -0.32
C ARG A 172 10.26 -18.28 -0.71
N LYS A 173 11.01 -19.37 -0.74
CA LYS A 173 12.36 -19.44 -1.33
C LYS A 173 12.32 -20.34 -2.56
#